data_AF-A0A3S7X6J0-F1
#
_entry.id   AF-A0A3S7X6J0-F1
#
_cell.length_a   1.000
_cell.length_b   1.000
_cell.length_c   1.000
_cell.angle_alpha   90.00
_cell.angle_beta   90.00
_cell.angle_gamma   90.00
#
_symmetry.space_group_name_H-M   'P 1'
#
loop_
_entity.id
_entity.type
_entity.pdbx_description
1 polymer ?
#
loop_
_entity_poly.entity_id
_entity_poly.type
_entity_poly.pdbx_seq_one_letter_code
_entity_poly.pdbx_strand_id
1 'polypeptide(L)'
;MCIDNEALYDICFRTLKLTTPTFGDLNHLVAAVMSGVTCCLRFPGQLNSDLRKLAVNLVPFPRLHFFMMGFAPLTSRGSQQYRGLSVAELTQQMFDAKNMMQAADPRHGRYLTASALFRGRMSTKEVDEQMLNVQNKNSSYFIEWIPNNIKSSICDIPPKGLKMSVTFIGNNTCIQEMFRRVGEQFTGMFRRKAFLHWYTGEGMDEMEFTEAESNMNDLVSEYQQYQDATVEEEGEYDEEEEAY
;
A
#
# COMPACT_ATOMS: atom_id res chain seq x y z
N MET A 1 0.67 -3.50 -6.74
CA MET A 1 1.05 -3.77 -5.33
C MET A 1 2.55 -3.66 -5.25
N CYS A 2 3.04 -2.73 -4.44
CA CYS A 2 4.47 -2.49 -4.29
C CYS A 2 4.98 -3.17 -3.01
N ILE A 3 6.04 -3.97 -3.14
CA ILE A 3 6.70 -4.65 -2.02
C ILE A 3 8.15 -4.20 -2.04
N ASP A 4 8.58 -3.55 -0.97
CA ASP A 4 9.90 -2.99 -0.84
C ASP A 4 10.77 -3.83 0.11
N ASN A 5 11.90 -4.31 -0.39
CA ASN A 5 12.83 -5.09 0.42
C ASN A 5 13.43 -4.27 1.58
N GLU A 6 13.58 -2.95 1.42
CA GLU A 6 14.07 -2.07 2.47
C GLU A 6 13.10 -2.08 3.67
N ALA A 7 11.80 -1.91 3.41
CA ALA A 7 10.76 -1.97 4.44
C ALA A 7 10.61 -3.36 5.06
N LEU A 8 10.65 -4.42 4.27
CA LEU A 8 10.60 -5.78 4.79
C LEU A 8 11.77 -6.08 5.73
N TYR A 9 12.97 -5.63 5.38
CA TYR A 9 14.14 -5.77 6.22
C TYR A 9 13.99 -4.98 7.52
N ASP A 10 13.53 -3.73 7.45
CA ASP A 10 13.28 -2.89 8.62
C ASP A 10 12.20 -3.46 9.54
N ILE A 11 11.13 -4.04 9.01
CA ILE A 11 10.11 -4.77 9.78
C ILE A 11 10.75 -5.96 10.52
N CYS A 12 11.49 -6.81 9.83
CA CYS A 12 12.14 -7.98 10.43
C CYS A 12 13.12 -7.58 11.53
N PHE A 13 13.96 -6.57 11.27
CA PHE A 13 15.01 -6.14 12.18
C PHE A 13 14.46 -5.34 13.37
N ARG A 14 13.66 -4.30 13.11
CA ARG A 14 13.20 -3.36 14.14
C ARG A 14 11.94 -3.83 14.86
N THR A 15 10.98 -4.41 14.14
CA THR A 15 9.67 -4.80 14.71
C THR A 15 9.69 -6.24 15.21
N LEU A 16 10.15 -7.19 14.40
CA LEU A 16 10.21 -8.62 14.79
C LEU A 16 11.43 -8.97 15.65
N LYS A 17 12.40 -8.05 15.79
CA LYS A 17 13.64 -8.21 16.57
C LYS A 17 14.52 -9.37 16.09
N LEU A 18 14.54 -9.61 14.78
CA LEU A 18 15.46 -10.56 14.15
C LEU A 18 16.79 -9.86 13.88
N THR A 19 17.86 -10.30 14.54
CA THR A 19 19.20 -9.69 14.41
C THR A 19 19.78 -9.84 13.01
N THR A 20 19.49 -10.95 12.34
CA THR A 20 19.95 -11.27 10.98
C THR A 20 18.77 -11.75 10.12
N PRO A 21 17.98 -10.84 9.54
CA PRO A 21 16.88 -11.21 8.65
C PRO A 21 17.37 -11.99 7.44
N THR A 22 16.75 -13.13 7.17
CA THR A 22 17.01 -13.95 5.98
C THR A 22 15.93 -13.75 4.93
N PHE A 23 16.19 -14.11 3.68
CA PHE A 23 15.13 -14.11 2.65
C PHE A 23 13.91 -14.97 3.04
N GLY A 24 14.10 -16.02 3.84
CA GLY A 24 12.98 -16.79 4.37
C GLY A 24 12.03 -15.96 5.25
N ASP A 25 12.58 -15.04 6.05
CA ASP A 25 11.80 -14.14 6.91
C ASP A 25 11.05 -13.09 6.08
N LEU A 26 11.71 -12.50 5.08
CA LEU A 26 11.09 -11.55 4.15
C LEU A 26 9.95 -12.23 3.37
N ASN A 27 10.20 -13.44 2.84
CA ASN A 27 9.20 -14.22 2.12
C ASN A 27 8.00 -14.60 3.00
N HIS A 28 8.21 -14.80 4.30
CA HIS A 28 7.10 -15.05 5.23
C HIS A 28 6.14 -13.86 5.31
N LEU A 29 6.66 -12.63 5.37
CA LEU A 29 5.85 -11.41 5.36
C LEU A 29 5.08 -11.25 4.05
N VAL A 30 5.76 -11.45 2.92
CA VAL A 30 5.14 -11.38 1.60
C VAL A 30 4.02 -12.42 1.47
N ALA A 31 4.26 -13.66 1.88
CA ALA A 31 3.26 -14.73 1.84
C ALA A 31 2.04 -14.42 2.72
N ALA A 32 2.23 -13.80 3.89
CA ALA A 32 1.13 -13.40 4.77
C ALA A 32 0.22 -12.36 4.11
N VAL A 33 0.81 -11.33 3.49
CA VAL A 33 0.08 -10.29 2.77
C VAL A 33 -0.63 -10.85 1.54
N MET A 34 0.06 -11.62 0.70
CA MET A 34 -0.52 -12.24 -0.49
C MET A 34 -1.69 -13.17 -0.14
N SER A 35 -1.57 -13.90 0.97
CA SER A 35 -2.69 -14.68 1.49
C SER A 35 -3.85 -13.79 1.96
N GLY A 36 -3.59 -12.62 2.53
CA GLY A 36 -4.61 -11.68 2.98
C GLY A 36 -5.40 -11.08 1.82
N VAL A 37 -4.69 -10.52 0.84
CA VAL A 37 -5.25 -9.89 -0.38
C VAL A 37 -6.17 -10.86 -1.12
N THR A 38 -5.75 -12.11 -1.30
CA THR A 38 -6.53 -13.12 -2.06
C THR A 38 -7.57 -13.84 -1.21
N CYS A 39 -7.76 -13.46 0.06
CA CYS A 39 -8.63 -14.19 0.98
C CYS A 39 -10.08 -14.22 0.51
N CYS A 40 -10.61 -13.08 0.04
CA CYS A 40 -12.00 -12.96 -0.43
C CYS A 40 -12.31 -13.78 -1.68
N LEU A 41 -11.30 -14.26 -2.40
CA LEU A 41 -11.45 -15.15 -3.56
C LEU A 41 -11.44 -16.62 -3.17
N ARG A 42 -10.66 -16.96 -2.14
CA ARG A 42 -10.38 -18.35 -1.75
C ARG A 42 -11.34 -18.88 -0.71
N PHE A 43 -11.95 -17.99 0.06
CA PHE A 43 -12.80 -18.34 1.18
C PHE A 43 -14.13 -17.59 1.15
N PRO A 44 -15.23 -18.24 1.56
CA PRO A 44 -16.45 -17.52 1.87
C PRO A 44 -16.20 -16.58 3.06
N GLY A 45 -16.76 -15.37 2.99
CA GLY A 45 -16.67 -14.37 4.04
C GLY A 45 -18.02 -13.69 4.21
N GLN A 46 -18.20 -13.02 5.35
CA GLN A 46 -19.42 -12.27 5.64
C GLN A 46 -19.56 -11.07 4.71
N LEU A 47 -18.42 -10.44 4.37
CA LEU A 47 -18.34 -9.30 3.47
C LEU A 47 -17.19 -9.53 2.48
N ASN A 48 -17.54 -10.02 1.29
CA ASN A 48 -16.58 -10.39 0.25
C ASN A 48 -16.44 -9.31 -0.82
N SER A 49 -15.19 -8.95 -1.10
CA SER A 49 -14.80 -8.13 -2.25
C SER A 49 -14.06 -9.00 -3.26
N ASP A 50 -14.63 -9.17 -4.45
CA ASP A 50 -13.92 -9.81 -5.57
C ASP A 50 -12.82 -8.87 -6.12
N LEU A 51 -11.92 -9.40 -6.96
CA LEU A 51 -10.82 -8.60 -7.51
C LEU A 51 -11.30 -7.42 -8.35
N ARG A 52 -12.44 -7.55 -9.04
CA ARG A 52 -12.99 -6.47 -9.86
C ARG A 52 -13.50 -5.35 -8.96
N LYS A 53 -14.21 -5.68 -7.88
CA LYS A 53 -14.65 -4.71 -6.85
C LYS A 53 -13.46 -4.05 -6.18
N LEU A 54 -12.40 -4.80 -5.86
CA LEU A 54 -11.18 -4.21 -5.30
C LEU A 54 -10.54 -3.24 -6.29
N ALA A 55 -10.41 -3.61 -7.56
CA ALA A 55 -9.85 -2.73 -8.59
C ALA A 55 -10.68 -1.44 -8.76
N VAL A 56 -12.01 -1.57 -8.92
CA VAL A 56 -12.92 -0.43 -9.08
C VAL A 56 -12.93 0.49 -7.86
N ASN A 57 -12.82 -0.07 -6.65
CA ASN A 57 -12.83 0.74 -5.42
C ASN A 57 -11.47 1.36 -5.08
N LEU A 58 -10.36 0.78 -5.57
CA LEU A 58 -9.01 1.21 -5.19
C LEU A 58 -8.31 2.05 -6.27
N VAL A 59 -8.75 1.98 -7.52
CA VAL A 59 -8.12 2.69 -8.64
C VAL A 59 -9.08 3.78 -9.13
N PRO A 60 -9.00 5.01 -8.58
CA PRO A 60 -9.76 6.14 -9.10
C PRO A 60 -9.27 6.55 -10.49
N PHE A 61 -7.94 6.55 -10.70
CA PHE A 61 -7.30 6.94 -11.95
C PHE A 61 -6.47 5.78 -12.52
N PRO A 62 -6.55 5.48 -13.84
CA PRO A 62 -5.89 4.33 -14.43
C PRO A 62 -4.37 4.24 -14.19
N ARG A 63 -3.65 5.38 -14.20
CA ARG A 63 -2.20 5.41 -13.97
C ARG A 63 -1.82 5.23 -12.50
N LEU A 64 -2.69 5.63 -11.57
CA LEU A 64 -2.43 5.61 -10.13
C LEU A 64 -2.90 4.30 -9.48
N HIS A 65 -2.36 3.18 -9.94
CA HIS A 65 -2.73 1.83 -9.49
C HIS A 65 -1.64 1.15 -8.65
N PHE A 66 -0.68 1.93 -8.14
CA PHE A 66 0.38 1.43 -7.25
C PHE A 66 -0.06 1.48 -5.80
N PHE A 67 -0.29 0.30 -5.24
CA PHE A 67 -0.76 0.17 -3.85
C PHE A 67 0.37 -0.08 -2.88
N MET A 68 0.31 0.64 -1.77
CA MET A 68 0.99 0.29 -0.53
C MET A 68 0.22 -0.83 0.16
N MET A 69 0.94 -1.74 0.79
CA MET A 69 0.34 -2.82 1.56
C MET A 69 0.82 -2.81 2.99
N GLY A 70 -0.04 -3.26 3.89
CA GLY A 70 0.30 -3.46 5.30
C GLY A 70 -0.24 -4.78 5.81
N PHE A 71 0.37 -5.29 6.88
CA PHE A 71 -0.12 -6.47 7.58
C PHE A 71 -0.12 -6.22 9.07
N ALA A 72 -1.18 -6.64 9.74
CA ALA A 72 -1.21 -6.72 11.19
C ALA A 72 -1.90 -8.03 11.63
N PRO A 73 -1.43 -8.65 12.73
CA PRO A 73 -0.37 -8.17 13.62
C PRO A 73 1.03 -8.49 13.13
N LEU A 74 1.97 -7.59 13.42
CA LEU A 74 3.41 -7.86 13.35
C LEU A 74 3.95 -7.88 14.78
N THR A 75 4.10 -9.09 15.33
CA THR A 75 4.60 -9.31 16.69
C THR A 75 5.78 -10.26 16.67
N SER A 76 6.80 -9.95 17.49
CA SER A 76 7.93 -10.85 17.70
C SER A 76 7.45 -12.13 18.39
N ARG A 77 8.16 -13.24 18.16
CA ARG A 77 7.82 -14.56 18.75
C ARG A 77 7.75 -14.52 20.28
N GLY A 78 8.60 -13.72 20.93
CA GLY A 78 8.63 -13.58 22.39
C GLY A 78 7.49 -12.72 22.96
N SER A 79 6.94 -11.78 22.19
CA SER A 79 5.87 -10.88 22.64
C SER A 79 4.47 -11.38 22.29
N GLN A 80 4.34 -12.39 21.44
CA GLN A 80 3.05 -12.90 20.95
C GLN A 80 2.12 -13.41 22.05
N GLN A 81 2.67 -13.98 23.14
CA GLN A 81 1.87 -14.51 24.27
C GLN A 81 1.34 -13.42 25.21
N TYR A 82 1.96 -12.24 25.22
CA TYR A 82 1.65 -11.16 26.16
C TYR A 82 0.77 -10.07 25.56
N ARG A 83 0.55 -10.10 24.23
CA ARG A 83 -0.25 -9.08 23.54
C ARG A 83 -1.67 -9.58 23.33
N GLY A 84 -2.63 -8.85 23.89
CA GLY A 84 -4.02 -8.93 23.46
C GLY A 84 -4.10 -8.62 21.96
N LEU A 85 -5.03 -9.29 21.28
CA LEU A 85 -5.36 -9.02 19.89
C LEU A 85 -6.83 -8.65 19.87
N SER A 86 -7.11 -7.37 19.67
CA SER A 86 -8.44 -6.78 19.48
C SER A 86 -8.57 -6.16 18.09
N VAL A 87 -9.80 -5.91 17.65
CA VAL A 87 -10.06 -5.21 16.37
C VAL A 87 -9.44 -3.81 16.41
N ALA A 88 -9.58 -3.08 17.53
CA ALA A 88 -8.99 -1.76 17.71
C ALA A 88 -7.46 -1.75 17.56
N GLU A 89 -6.75 -2.72 18.17
CA GLU A 89 -5.29 -2.84 18.05
C GLU A 89 -4.85 -3.21 16.63
N LEU A 90 -5.61 -4.07 15.94
CA LEU A 90 -5.36 -4.41 14.54
C LEU A 90 -5.50 -3.18 13.65
N THR A 91 -6.61 -2.44 13.80
CA THR A 91 -6.87 -1.22 13.03
C THR A 91 -5.80 -0.16 13.31
N GLN A 92 -5.37 0.03 14.56
CA GLN A 92 -4.31 0.98 14.88
C GLN A 92 -2.95 0.58 14.26
N GLN A 93 -2.58 -0.70 14.37
CA GLN A 93 -1.35 -1.22 13.76
C GLN A 93 -1.37 -1.15 12.23
N MET A 94 -2.55 -1.27 11.63
CA MET A 94 -2.72 -1.22 10.18
C MET A 94 -2.26 0.11 9.57
N PHE A 95 -2.48 1.22 10.28
CA PHE A 95 -2.11 2.57 9.85
C PHE A 95 -0.76 3.05 10.40
N ASP A 96 -0.02 2.20 11.12
CA ASP A 96 1.33 2.53 11.56
C ASP A 96 2.30 2.40 10.37
N ALA A 97 3.10 3.44 10.12
CA ALA A 97 4.10 3.45 9.06
C ALA A 97 5.07 2.27 9.18
N LYS A 98 5.34 1.80 10.40
CA LYS A 98 6.23 0.65 10.68
C LYS A 98 5.69 -0.69 10.21
N ASN A 99 4.39 -0.77 9.89
CA ASN A 99 3.74 -1.99 9.44
C ASN A 99 3.48 -1.99 7.93
N MET A 100 3.90 -0.94 7.23
CA MET A 100 3.82 -0.85 5.78
C MET A 100 4.96 -1.64 5.14
N MET A 101 4.63 -2.40 4.09
CA MET A 101 5.56 -3.21 3.30
C MET A 101 6.31 -2.37 2.24
N GLN A 102 6.33 -1.05 2.42
CA GLN A 102 6.96 -0.10 1.54
C GLN A 102 7.67 0.97 2.37
N ALA A 103 8.89 1.35 1.97
CA ALA A 103 9.69 2.34 2.70
C ALA A 103 9.26 3.75 2.30
N ALA A 104 8.06 4.13 2.74
CA ALA A 104 7.46 5.46 2.62
C ALA A 104 6.58 5.72 3.87
N ASP A 105 6.56 6.95 4.38
CA ASP A 105 5.68 7.31 5.49
C ASP A 105 4.30 7.73 4.94
N PRO A 106 3.21 6.99 5.25
CA PRO A 106 1.87 7.36 4.78
C PRO A 106 1.39 8.74 5.20
N ARG A 107 2.04 9.37 6.20
CA ARG A 107 1.73 10.72 6.71
C ARG A 107 2.26 11.83 5.81
N HIS A 108 3.22 11.55 4.93
CA HIS A 108 3.73 12.52 3.96
C HIS A 108 2.83 12.67 2.73
N GLY A 109 1.80 11.84 2.60
CA GLY A 109 0.83 11.88 1.53
C GLY A 109 -0.60 11.81 2.05
N ARG A 110 -1.52 11.64 1.10
CA ARG A 110 -2.95 11.44 1.36
C ARG A 110 -3.41 10.12 0.75
N TYR A 111 -4.28 9.42 1.46
CA TYR A 111 -4.94 8.23 0.95
C TYR A 111 -6.02 8.66 -0.04
N LEU A 112 -5.86 8.24 -1.30
CA LEU A 112 -6.90 8.33 -2.32
C LEU A 112 -8.02 7.35 -1.99
N THR A 113 -7.64 6.09 -1.81
CA THR A 113 -8.54 4.98 -1.49
C THR A 113 -7.83 3.98 -0.58
N ALA A 114 -8.59 3.21 0.19
CA ALA A 114 -8.05 2.21 1.07
C ALA A 114 -8.99 1.00 1.22
N SER A 115 -8.42 -0.17 1.43
CA SER A 115 -9.16 -1.38 1.75
C SER A 115 -8.49 -2.14 2.91
N ALA A 116 -9.32 -2.55 3.87
CA ALA A 116 -8.92 -3.33 5.02
C ALA A 116 -9.60 -4.70 4.97
N LEU A 117 -8.80 -5.75 4.78
CA LEU A 117 -9.24 -7.14 4.70
C LEU A 117 -8.99 -7.83 6.03
N PHE A 118 -10.02 -7.88 6.86
CA PHE A 118 -10.02 -8.55 8.14
C PHE A 118 -10.26 -10.05 7.99
N ARG A 119 -9.56 -10.84 8.82
CA ARG A 119 -9.69 -12.29 8.88
C ARG A 119 -9.82 -12.78 10.32
N GLY A 120 -10.69 -13.77 10.52
CA GLY A 120 -11.03 -14.33 11.82
C GLY A 120 -12.45 -13.94 12.24
N ARG A 121 -12.96 -14.58 13.29
CA ARG A 121 -14.30 -14.31 13.82
C ARG A 121 -14.29 -13.01 14.61
N MET A 122 -14.96 -11.98 14.07
CA MET A 122 -15.09 -10.67 14.69
C MET A 122 -16.46 -10.06 14.41
N SER A 123 -16.84 -9.05 15.18
CA SER A 123 -18.10 -8.33 14.95
C SER A 123 -17.92 -7.33 13.80
N THR A 124 -18.80 -7.41 12.80
CA THR A 124 -18.82 -6.44 11.68
C THR A 124 -19.03 -5.02 12.19
N LYS A 125 -19.90 -4.84 13.18
CA LYS A 125 -20.17 -3.55 13.82
C LYS A 125 -18.91 -2.96 14.45
N GLU A 126 -18.14 -3.77 15.19
CA GLU A 126 -16.91 -3.30 15.83
C GLU A 126 -15.86 -2.88 14.79
N VAL A 127 -15.73 -3.63 13.69
CA VAL A 127 -14.84 -3.28 12.58
C VAL A 127 -15.25 -1.92 11.99
N ASP A 128 -16.52 -1.73 11.65
CA ASP A 128 -16.99 -0.49 11.03
C ASP A 128 -16.82 0.71 11.97
N GLU A 129 -17.10 0.56 13.27
CA GLU A 129 -16.86 1.60 14.29
C GLU A 129 -15.38 1.98 14.39
N GLN A 130 -14.46 1.01 14.39
CA GLN A 130 -13.02 1.29 14.45
C GLN A 130 -12.50 1.95 13.18
N MET A 131 -12.98 1.52 12.00
CA MET A 131 -12.60 2.12 10.72
C MET A 131 -13.06 3.58 10.63
N LEU A 132 -14.31 3.86 11.02
CA LEU A 132 -14.84 5.22 11.07
C LEU A 132 -14.07 6.11 12.07
N ASN A 133 -13.73 5.57 13.24
CA ASN A 133 -12.95 6.29 14.25
C ASN A 133 -11.56 6.70 13.71
N VAL A 134 -10.89 5.80 12.98
CA VAL A 134 -9.59 6.13 12.38
C VAL A 134 -9.74 7.17 11.28
N GLN A 135 -10.74 7.04 10.40
CA GLN A 135 -10.99 8.03 9.36
C GLN A 135 -11.25 9.42 9.95
N ASN A 136 -12.06 9.52 11.01
CA ASN A 136 -12.35 10.78 11.69
C ASN A 136 -11.13 11.39 12.38
N LYS A 137 -10.29 10.57 13.02
CA LYS A 137 -9.07 11.06 13.70
C LYS A 137 -8.00 11.54 12.73
N ASN A 138 -7.95 10.91 11.56
CA ASN A 138 -6.91 11.12 10.56
C ASN A 138 -7.48 11.77 9.30
N SER A 139 -8.58 12.54 9.41
CA SER A 139 -9.32 13.04 8.25
C SER A 139 -8.45 13.82 7.27
N SER A 140 -7.46 14.58 7.77
CA SER A 140 -6.50 15.32 6.94
C SER A 140 -5.58 14.44 6.07
N TYR A 141 -5.42 13.17 6.41
CA TYR A 141 -4.63 12.20 5.65
C TYR A 141 -5.48 11.43 4.62
N PHE A 142 -6.79 11.66 4.58
CA PHE A 142 -7.67 11.13 3.55
C PHE A 142 -8.11 12.28 2.66
N ILE A 143 -8.18 12.03 1.35
CA ILE A 143 -8.75 13.03 0.45
C ILE A 143 -10.24 13.22 0.74
N GLU A 144 -10.71 14.46 0.64
CA GLU A 144 -12.08 14.84 0.99
C GLU A 144 -13.07 14.65 -0.17
N TRP A 145 -12.57 14.76 -1.40
CA TRP A 145 -13.38 14.71 -2.63
C TRP A 145 -13.79 13.28 -3.05
N ILE A 146 -13.10 12.23 -2.58
CA ILE A 146 -13.64 10.86 -2.65
C ILE A 146 -14.37 10.52 -1.35
N PRO A 147 -15.71 10.59 -1.32
CA PRO A 147 -16.46 10.20 -0.14
C PRO A 147 -16.34 8.68 0.09
N ASN A 148 -16.30 8.27 1.36
CA ASN A 148 -16.28 6.86 1.75
C ASN A 148 -15.16 6.04 1.07
N ASN A 149 -13.97 6.62 0.97
CA ASN A 149 -12.79 6.07 0.30
C ASN A 149 -12.15 4.85 0.98
N ILE A 150 -12.66 4.43 2.15
CA ILE A 150 -12.20 3.23 2.84
C ILE A 150 -13.24 2.12 2.83
N LYS A 151 -12.82 0.91 2.45
CA LYS A 151 -13.68 -0.29 2.43
C LYS A 151 -13.14 -1.39 3.33
N SER A 152 -13.97 -1.86 4.26
CA SER A 152 -13.70 -3.05 5.06
C SER A 152 -14.19 -4.31 4.34
N SER A 153 -13.54 -5.45 4.59
CA SER A 153 -13.97 -6.78 4.15
C SER A 153 -13.64 -7.78 5.26
N ILE A 154 -14.49 -8.78 5.47
CA ILE A 154 -14.39 -9.68 6.63
C ILE A 154 -14.54 -11.14 6.16
N CYS A 155 -13.52 -11.94 6.45
CA CYS A 155 -13.52 -13.38 6.25
C CYS A 155 -13.43 -14.12 7.58
N ASP A 156 -14.33 -15.08 7.81
CA ASP A 156 -14.38 -15.85 9.06
C ASP A 156 -13.18 -16.79 9.26
N ILE A 157 -12.43 -17.09 8.20
CA ILE A 157 -11.32 -18.05 8.21
C ILE A 157 -10.00 -17.33 8.49
N PRO A 158 -9.42 -17.48 9.70
CA PRO A 158 -8.17 -16.82 10.05
C PRO A 158 -6.96 -17.46 9.34
N PRO A 159 -5.82 -16.76 9.25
CA PRO A 159 -4.58 -17.36 8.75
C PRO A 159 -3.99 -18.35 9.77
N LYS A 160 -3.09 -19.23 9.28
CA LYS A 160 -2.45 -20.25 10.12
C LYS A 160 -1.61 -19.60 11.22
N GLY A 161 -1.82 -19.99 12.47
CA GLY A 161 -1.04 -19.52 13.63
C GLY A 161 -1.52 -18.22 14.26
N LEU A 162 -2.58 -17.59 13.72
CA LEU A 162 -3.18 -16.38 14.29
C LEU A 162 -4.69 -16.58 14.44
N LYS A 163 -5.30 -15.94 15.44
CA LYS A 163 -6.76 -15.94 15.63
C LYS A 163 -7.45 -14.87 14.80
N MET A 164 -6.78 -13.74 14.61
CA MET A 164 -7.26 -12.60 13.84
C MET A 164 -6.08 -11.93 13.13
N SER A 165 -6.34 -11.33 11.98
CA SER A 165 -5.38 -10.51 11.23
C SER A 165 -6.12 -9.51 10.37
N VAL A 166 -5.43 -8.46 9.94
CA VAL A 166 -5.89 -7.54 8.91
C VAL A 166 -4.79 -7.35 7.88
N THR A 167 -5.20 -7.30 6.62
CA THR A 167 -4.33 -6.93 5.50
C THR A 167 -4.83 -5.62 4.92
N PHE A 168 -3.93 -4.67 4.78
CA PHE A 168 -4.22 -3.33 4.29
C PHE A 168 -3.74 -3.18 2.87
N ILE A 169 -4.55 -2.52 2.06
CA ILE A 169 -4.21 -2.08 0.71
C ILE A 169 -4.58 -0.60 0.65
N GLY A 170 -3.58 0.27 0.55
CA GLY A 170 -3.78 1.72 0.45
C GLY A 170 -3.28 2.24 -0.89
N ASN A 171 -4.11 3.01 -1.58
CA ASN A 171 -3.65 3.89 -2.64
C ASN A 171 -3.36 5.25 -2.01
N ASN A 172 -2.08 5.56 -1.80
CA ASN A 172 -1.64 6.76 -1.11
C ASN A 172 -0.59 7.47 -1.97
N THR A 173 -0.68 8.80 -2.04
CA THR A 173 0.22 9.64 -2.84
C THR A 173 1.68 9.57 -2.40
N CYS A 174 1.98 9.19 -1.15
CA CYS A 174 3.36 9.03 -0.66
C CYS A 174 4.15 7.93 -1.41
N ILE A 175 3.49 7.09 -2.21
CA ILE A 175 4.17 6.14 -3.11
C ILE A 175 5.19 6.83 -4.03
N GLN A 176 4.98 8.12 -4.31
CA GLN A 176 5.92 8.94 -5.07
C GLN A 176 7.33 8.97 -4.49
N GLU A 177 7.52 8.84 -3.17
CA GLU A 177 8.84 8.80 -2.53
C GLU A 177 9.67 7.60 -3.02
N MET A 178 9.01 6.46 -3.22
CA MET A 178 9.66 5.25 -3.75
C MET A 178 10.11 5.46 -5.19
N PHE A 179 9.25 6.04 -6.02
CA PHE A 179 9.58 6.35 -7.41
C PHE A 179 10.69 7.40 -7.53
N ARG A 180 10.68 8.45 -6.69
CA ARG A 180 11.77 9.43 -6.62
C ARG A 180 13.10 8.76 -6.26
N ARG A 181 13.11 7.87 -5.27
CA ARG A 181 14.33 7.14 -4.87
C ARG A 181 14.91 6.29 -6.00
N VAL A 182 14.05 5.53 -6.69
CA VAL A 182 14.47 4.73 -7.85
C VAL A 182 14.96 5.64 -8.98
N GLY A 183 14.27 6.75 -9.21
CA GLY A 183 14.65 7.74 -10.21
C GLY A 183 16.00 8.39 -9.96
N GLU A 184 16.28 8.82 -8.74
CA GLU A 184 17.58 9.39 -8.38
C GLU A 184 18.74 8.41 -8.62
N GLN A 185 18.55 7.13 -8.26
CA GLN A 185 19.53 6.07 -8.52
C GLN A 185 19.71 5.84 -10.02
N PHE A 186 18.62 5.78 -10.77
CA PHE A 186 18.62 5.63 -12.22
C PHE A 186 19.38 6.78 -12.89
N THR A 187 18.99 8.04 -12.62
CA THR A 187 19.63 9.23 -13.17
C THR A 187 21.13 9.26 -12.84
N GLY A 188 21.52 8.87 -11.62
CA GLY A 188 22.92 8.79 -11.20
C GLY A 188 23.76 7.80 -12.03
N MET A 189 23.18 6.66 -12.38
CA MET A 189 23.82 5.63 -13.22
C MET A 189 23.80 6.00 -14.70
N PHE A 190 22.65 6.47 -15.19
CA PHE A 190 22.42 6.79 -16.60
C PHE A 190 23.26 7.98 -17.07
N ARG A 191 23.43 9.02 -16.25
CA ARG A 191 24.33 10.15 -16.55
C ARG A 191 25.77 9.74 -16.79
N ARG A 192 26.21 8.61 -16.21
CA ARG A 192 27.57 8.06 -16.38
C ARG A 192 27.63 7.00 -17.49
N LYS A 193 26.51 6.71 -18.15
CA LYS A 193 26.34 5.60 -19.10
C LYS A 193 26.85 4.26 -18.54
N ALA A 194 26.76 4.08 -17.22
CA ALA A 194 27.26 2.89 -16.55
C ALA A 194 26.40 1.67 -16.92
N PHE A 195 27.04 0.58 -17.35
CA PHE A 195 26.39 -0.68 -17.79
C PHE A 195 25.42 -0.57 -18.98
N LEU A 196 25.36 0.59 -19.65
CA LEU A 196 24.41 0.83 -20.75
C LEU A 196 24.60 -0.14 -21.94
N HIS A 197 25.84 -0.54 -22.22
CA HIS A 197 26.18 -1.48 -23.29
C HIS A 197 25.53 -2.87 -23.17
N TRP A 198 25.12 -3.29 -21.97
CA TRP A 198 24.41 -4.55 -21.78
C TRP A 198 23.01 -4.50 -22.39
N TYR A 199 22.40 -3.31 -22.45
CA TYR A 199 21.06 -3.12 -22.97
C TYR A 199 21.09 -2.76 -24.46
N THR A 200 22.00 -1.85 -24.84
CA THR A 200 22.14 -1.47 -26.26
C THR A 200 22.71 -2.61 -27.12
N GLY A 201 23.50 -3.51 -26.52
CA GLY A 201 23.96 -4.74 -27.17
C GLY A 201 22.84 -5.73 -27.52
N GLU A 202 21.73 -5.68 -26.79
CA GLU A 202 20.53 -6.51 -27.03
C GLU A 202 19.49 -5.80 -27.93
N GLY A 203 19.80 -4.58 -28.41
CA GLY A 203 18.99 -3.86 -29.38
C GLY A 203 18.12 -2.73 -28.84
N MET A 204 18.22 -2.38 -27.54
CA MET A 204 17.55 -1.18 -27.01
C MET A 204 18.25 0.11 -27.44
N ASP A 205 17.49 1.17 -27.68
CA ASP A 205 18.04 2.51 -27.90
C ASP A 205 18.21 3.28 -26.57
N GLU A 206 19.20 4.18 -26.49
CA GLU A 206 19.37 5.11 -25.37
C GLU A 206 18.12 6.01 -25.20
N MET A 207 17.37 6.25 -26.27
CA MET A 207 16.12 7.02 -26.22
C MET A 207 15.06 6.35 -25.35
N GLU A 208 14.97 5.02 -25.34
CA GLU A 208 14.00 4.25 -24.53
C GLU A 208 14.23 4.48 -23.02
N PHE A 209 15.49 4.66 -22.60
CA PHE A 209 15.83 4.99 -21.22
C PHE A 209 15.33 6.39 -20.83
N THR A 210 15.42 7.34 -21.75
CA THR A 210 14.98 8.73 -21.53
C THR A 210 13.45 8.80 -21.48
N GLU A 211 12.76 8.06 -22.34
CA GLU A 211 11.30 7.93 -22.33
C GLU A 211 10.80 7.33 -21.02
N ALA A 212 11.43 6.24 -20.56
CA ALA A 212 11.10 5.62 -19.28
C ALA A 212 11.34 6.55 -18.07
N GLU A 213 12.45 7.30 -18.07
CA GLU A 213 12.74 8.31 -17.04
C GLU A 213 11.67 9.41 -17.03
N SER A 214 11.30 9.92 -18.22
CA SER A 214 10.23 10.92 -18.36
C SER A 214 8.89 10.39 -17.84
N ASN A 215 8.45 9.21 -18.27
CA ASN A 215 7.18 8.63 -17.86
C ASN A 215 7.07 8.40 -16.36
N MET A 216 8.17 8.01 -15.71
CA MET A 216 8.24 7.86 -14.26
C MET A 216 8.15 9.22 -13.55
N ASN A 217 8.81 10.27 -14.07
CA ASN A 217 8.70 11.62 -13.53
C ASN A 217 7.29 12.19 -13.70
N ASP A 218 6.62 11.90 -14.81
CA ASP A 218 5.22 12.27 -15.05
C ASP A 218 4.31 11.60 -14.01
N LEU A 219 4.51 10.30 -13.74
CA LEU A 219 3.76 9.58 -12.71
C LEU A 219 3.95 10.18 -11.30
N VAL A 220 5.19 10.58 -10.96
CA VAL A 220 5.46 11.28 -9.69
C VAL A 220 4.72 12.62 -9.63
N SER A 221 4.68 13.34 -10.74
CA SER A 221 4.00 14.63 -10.85
C SER A 221 2.48 14.48 -10.71
N GLU A 222 1.88 13.45 -11.31
CA GLU A 222 0.46 13.13 -11.12
C GLU A 222 0.14 12.85 -9.65
N TYR A 223 0.95 12.02 -8.96
CA TYR A 223 0.74 11.78 -7.52
C TYR A 223 0.84 13.06 -6.68
N GLN A 224 1.73 13.98 -7.04
CA GLN A 224 1.88 15.27 -6.36
C GLN A 224 0.66 16.17 -6.60
N GLN A 225 0.15 16.22 -7.84
CA GLN A 225 -1.03 16.99 -8.21
C GLN A 225 -2.24 16.59 -7.35
N TYR A 226 -2.56 15.30 -7.26
CA TYR A 226 -3.69 14.83 -6.45
C TYR A 226 -3.45 14.91 -4.94
N GLN A 227 -2.19 15.00 -4.49
CA GLN A 227 -1.88 15.23 -3.09
C GLN A 227 -2.25 16.65 -2.65
N ASP A 228 -2.02 17.62 -3.55
CA ASP A 228 -2.24 19.04 -3.30
C ASP A 228 -3.67 19.48 -3.66
N ALA A 229 -4.36 18.72 -4.53
CA ALA A 229 -5.72 18.99 -4.97
C ALA A 229 -6.70 19.17 -3.81
N THR A 230 -7.47 20.26 -3.88
CA THR A 230 -8.56 20.58 -2.95
C THR A 230 -9.92 20.51 -3.64
N VAL A 231 -11.00 20.44 -2.84
CA VAL A 231 -12.39 20.31 -3.32
C VAL A 231 -12.79 21.46 -4.26
N GLU A 232 -12.13 22.62 -4.20
CA GLU A 232 -12.42 23.77 -5.06
C GLU A 232 -11.77 23.66 -6.46
N GLU A 233 -10.75 22.82 -6.64
CA GLU A 233 -9.96 22.72 -7.89
C GLU A 233 -10.47 21.61 -8.84
N GLU A 234 -11.26 20.64 -8.37
CA GLU A 234 -11.83 19.59 -9.24
C GLU A 234 -12.91 20.08 -10.21
N GLY A 235 -13.62 21.17 -9.87
CA GLY A 235 -14.66 21.74 -10.73
C GLY A 235 -14.15 22.23 -12.09
N GLU A 236 -12.84 22.47 -12.22
CA GLU A 236 -12.19 22.84 -13.48
C GLU A 236 -11.56 21.63 -14.21
N TYR A 237 -11.33 20.50 -13.52
CA TYR A 237 -10.52 19.39 -14.06
C TYR A 237 -11.38 18.33 -14.75
N ASP A 238 -12.62 18.12 -14.27
CA ASP A 238 -13.62 17.28 -14.97
C ASP A 238 -14.01 17.88 -16.33
N GLU A 239 -13.90 19.19 -16.52
CA GLU A 239 -14.18 19.85 -17.82
C GLU A 239 -13.04 19.67 -18.84
N GLU A 240 -11.81 19.41 -18.42
CA GLU A 240 -10.67 19.19 -19.32
C GLU A 240 -10.55 17.75 -19.83
N GLU A 241 -10.95 16.73 -19.05
CA GLU A 241 -10.97 15.32 -19.51
C GLU A 241 -12.12 15.00 -20.48
N GLU A 242 -13.24 15.73 -20.43
CA GLU A 242 -14.34 15.56 -21.41
C GLU A 242 -14.09 16.26 -22.77
N ALA A 243 -12.98 17.01 -22.90
CA ALA A 243 -12.68 17.80 -24.08
C ALA A 243 -11.78 17.12 -25.15
N TYR A 244 -11.48 15.82 -25.03
CA TYR A 244 -10.64 15.08 -25.99
C TYR A 244 -11.34 13.85 -26.61
#